data_AF-A0A1B6CTG8-F1
#
_entry.id   AF-A0A1B6CTG8-F1
#
_cell.length_a   1.000
_cell.length_b   1.000
_cell.length_c   1.000
_cell.angle_alpha   90.00
_cell.angle_beta   90.00
_cell.angle_gamma   90.00
#
_symmetry.space_group_name_H-M   'P 1'
#
loop_
_entity.id
_entity.type
_entity.pdbx_description
1 polymer ?
#
loop_
_entity_poly.entity_id
_entity_poly.type
_entity_poly.pdbx_seq_one_letter_code
_entity_poly.pdbx_strand_id
1 'polypeptide(L)'
;YFTTTLKYKIIESTNMNIRKKQPNYKEKTSSISELTKYEFDTFLGLPILSAIQKDNHLNTREMFDPEYSGNRYKSAMSCERFNFILECLRFDDPDTREERKTEDRFTAIREIWNMFVASCRDLYHPGSYLTIDEQLVGFRGCCLFRMYMPKKPNKYGIKIVMMCDTQTHYMVDAIPHVGKSTYRGLLTLAQYFVLEFTKSIRGTNRNITTDNWFTSVPLANELLKPEHKLTLIGTLRKNKTEIPKEIIEFKKREGTSFFCFDGAKTLVSYQTKPSQSIILLSTCHKNPAIDKNSKKPEIIESYNATKGAVDALDQMCGNTSCSQKTKRWPLCIFSTF
;
A
#
# COMPACT_ATOMS: atom_id res chain seq x y z
N TYR A 1 2.59 11.02 -11.75
CA TYR A 1 2.04 10.89 -10.39
C TYR A 1 1.76 12.24 -9.73
N PHE A 2 2.77 13.10 -9.51
CA PHE A 2 2.54 14.45 -8.94
C PHE A 2 2.07 15.45 -10.01
N THR A 3 0.75 15.49 -10.25
CA THR A 3 0.15 16.45 -11.19
C THR A 3 0.31 17.89 -10.72
N THR A 4 0.20 18.84 -11.65
CA THR A 4 0.27 20.27 -11.36
C THR A 4 -0.77 20.68 -10.33
N THR A 5 -2.01 20.21 -10.47
CA THR A 5 -3.10 20.47 -9.51
C THR A 5 -2.80 19.91 -8.12
N LEU A 6 -2.24 18.70 -8.03
CA LEU A 6 -1.86 18.10 -6.75
C LEU A 6 -0.82 18.97 -6.03
N LYS A 7 0.23 19.38 -6.74
CA LYS A 7 1.27 20.25 -6.19
C LYS A 7 0.70 21.58 -5.70
N TYR A 8 -0.18 22.22 -6.49
CA TYR A 8 -0.80 23.49 -6.11
C TYR A 8 -1.61 23.38 -4.81
N LYS A 9 -2.39 22.31 -4.62
CA LYS A 9 -3.15 22.10 -3.37
C LYS A 9 -2.26 21.96 -2.13
N ILE A 10 -1.13 21.28 -2.26
CA ILE A 10 -0.15 21.17 -1.17
C ILE A 10 0.47 22.54 -0.87
N ILE A 11 0.86 23.27 -1.91
CA ILE A 11 1.46 24.61 -1.78
C ILE A 11 0.47 25.56 -1.10
N GLU A 12 -0.78 25.61 -1.55
CA GLU A 12 -1.83 26.45 -0.99
C GLU A 12 -2.09 26.12 0.49
N SER A 13 -2.29 24.83 0.80
CA SER A 13 -2.48 24.35 2.18
C SER A 13 -1.31 24.71 3.08
N THR A 14 -0.09 24.61 2.55
CA THR A 14 1.13 24.94 3.26
C THR A 14 1.26 26.45 3.48
N ASN A 15 0.93 27.27 2.48
CA ASN A 15 0.95 28.73 2.58
C ASN A 15 -0.08 29.26 3.57
N MET A 16 -1.27 28.66 3.66
CA MET A 16 -2.22 28.98 4.73
C MET A 16 -1.60 28.77 6.12
N ASN A 17 -0.87 27.68 6.33
CA ASN A 17 -0.20 27.42 7.59
C ASN A 17 1.03 28.32 7.82
N ILE A 18 1.75 28.71 6.76
CA ILE A 18 2.85 29.70 6.84
C ILE A 18 2.31 31.05 7.31
N ARG A 19 1.23 31.57 6.70
CA ARG A 19 0.59 32.84 7.11
C ARG A 19 0.18 32.84 8.58
N LYS A 20 -0.33 31.71 9.10
CA LYS A 20 -0.69 31.55 10.52
C LYS A 20 0.54 31.58 11.45
N LYS A 21 1.73 31.21 10.96
CA LYS A 21 2.96 31.14 11.77
C LYS A 21 3.85 32.37 11.67
N GLN A 22 3.89 33.04 10.51
CA GLN A 22 4.74 34.21 10.27
C GLN A 22 4.66 35.29 11.38
N PRO A 23 3.49 35.63 11.95
CA PRO A 23 3.39 36.62 13.02
C PRO A 23 4.16 36.26 14.30
N ASN A 24 4.49 34.98 14.52
CA ASN A 24 5.23 34.53 15.70
C ASN A 24 6.75 34.75 15.58
N TYR A 25 7.24 35.17 14.41
CA TYR A 25 8.65 35.44 14.17
C TYR A 25 8.92 36.94 14.32
N LYS A 26 9.93 37.28 15.14
CA LYS A 26 10.34 38.67 15.36
C LYS A 26 10.92 39.31 14.09
N GLU A 27 11.70 38.53 13.34
CA GLU A 27 12.32 38.97 12.09
C GLU A 27 11.68 38.27 10.90
N LYS A 28 11.32 39.06 9.88
CA LYS A 28 10.79 38.54 8.62
C LYS A 28 11.93 38.34 7.64
N THR A 29 12.48 37.14 7.65
CA THR A 29 13.51 36.68 6.72
C THR A 29 12.90 35.99 5.50
N SER A 30 13.71 35.75 4.47
CA SER A 30 13.30 34.91 3.33
C SER A 30 13.01 33.47 3.74
N SER A 31 13.58 32.97 4.84
CA SER A 31 13.37 31.60 5.31
C SER A 31 11.92 31.31 5.73
N ILE A 32 11.14 32.35 6.04
CA ILE A 32 9.73 32.22 6.45
C ILE A 32 8.72 32.68 5.39
N SER A 33 9.17 32.98 4.16
CA SER A 33 8.29 33.43 3.07
C SER A 33 7.28 32.34 2.65
N GLU A 34 6.27 32.73 1.89
CA GLU A 34 5.40 31.75 1.24
C GLU A 34 6.18 30.81 0.33
N LEU A 35 5.73 29.58 0.25
CA LEU A 35 6.25 28.51 -0.60
C LEU A 35 5.79 28.76 -2.04
N THR A 36 6.77 28.80 -2.95
CA THR A 36 6.49 28.89 -4.39
C THR A 36 6.48 27.50 -5.03
N LYS A 37 5.99 27.39 -6.27
CA LYS A 37 6.05 26.14 -7.03
C LYS A 37 7.49 25.65 -7.25
N TYR A 38 8.39 26.55 -7.66
CA TYR A 38 9.79 26.21 -7.88
C TYR A 38 10.45 25.71 -6.61
N GLU A 39 10.21 26.38 -5.49
CA GLU A 39 10.77 25.98 -4.21
C GLU A 39 10.19 24.67 -3.69
N PHE A 40 8.90 24.40 -3.93
CA PHE A 40 8.30 23.11 -3.61
C PHE A 40 8.90 21.97 -4.44
N ASP A 41 9.14 22.18 -5.73
CA ASP A 41 9.81 21.19 -6.59
C ASP A 41 11.26 20.94 -6.11
N THR A 42 11.99 21.99 -5.74
CA THR A 42 13.32 21.85 -5.10
C THR A 42 13.23 21.08 -3.78
N PHE A 43 12.23 21.39 -2.95
CA PHE A 43 12.00 20.69 -1.68
C PHE A 43 11.76 19.20 -1.88
N LEU A 44 10.95 18.80 -2.87
CA LEU A 44 10.70 17.38 -3.18
C LEU A 44 11.96 16.64 -3.64
N GLY A 45 12.87 17.32 -4.33
CA GLY A 45 14.13 16.73 -4.77
C GLY A 45 15.04 16.30 -3.62
N LEU A 46 14.98 16.96 -2.46
CA LEU A 46 15.91 16.70 -1.35
C LEU A 46 15.65 15.37 -0.62
N PRO A 47 14.41 15.01 -0.24
CA PRO A 47 14.12 13.68 0.28
C PRO A 47 14.42 12.56 -0.73
N ILE A 48 14.20 12.79 -2.03
CA ILE A 48 14.53 11.82 -3.08
C ILE A 48 16.04 11.60 -3.15
N LEU A 49 16.82 12.68 -3.17
CA LEU A 49 18.29 12.60 -3.11
C LEU A 49 18.75 11.87 -1.84
N SER A 50 18.12 12.17 -0.70
CA SER A 50 18.42 11.53 0.58
C SER A 50 18.14 10.03 0.59
N ALA A 51 17.05 9.60 -0.04
CA ALA A 51 16.72 8.18 -0.21
C ALA A 51 17.77 7.42 -1.04
N ILE A 52 18.34 8.09 -2.06
CA ILE A 52 19.41 7.53 -2.91
C ILE A 52 20.72 7.44 -2.11
N GLN A 53 21.07 8.48 -1.34
CA GLN A 53 22.28 8.53 -0.53
C GLN A 53 22.21 7.67 0.75
N LYS A 54 21.04 7.12 1.09
CA LYS A 54 20.78 6.37 2.33
C LYS A 54 21.05 7.17 3.61
N ASP A 55 20.88 8.49 3.53
CA ASP A 55 21.08 9.42 4.65
C ASP A 55 19.76 9.93 5.24
N ASN A 56 18.62 9.33 4.86
CA ASN A 56 17.26 9.69 5.28
C ASN A 56 16.98 9.56 6.80
N HIS A 57 17.91 8.95 7.54
CA HIS A 57 17.88 8.86 9.00
C HIS A 57 18.83 9.83 9.71
N LEU A 58 19.66 10.57 8.98
CA LEU A 58 20.44 11.68 9.56
C LEU A 58 19.51 12.78 10.03
N ASN A 59 19.96 13.53 11.03
CA ASN A 59 19.24 14.75 11.38
C ASN A 59 19.51 15.83 10.32
N THR A 60 18.61 16.82 10.21
CA THR A 60 18.71 17.83 9.14
C THR A 60 19.94 18.74 9.28
N ARG A 61 20.59 18.82 10.44
CA ARG A 61 21.86 19.57 10.56
C ARG A 61 22.99 18.81 9.89
N GLU A 62 23.15 17.52 10.18
CA GLU A 62 24.15 16.64 9.55
C GLU A 62 23.90 16.51 8.04
N MET A 63 22.64 16.38 7.64
CA MET A 63 22.25 16.32 6.23
C MET A 63 22.68 17.60 5.48
N PHE A 64 22.59 18.79 6.09
CA PHE A 64 22.94 20.05 5.43
C PHE A 64 24.36 20.53 5.73
N ASP A 65 25.15 19.76 6.47
CA ASP A 65 26.53 20.08 6.81
C ASP A 65 27.46 19.81 5.62
N PRO A 66 28.18 20.83 5.10
CA PRO A 66 29.14 20.65 4.02
C PRO A 66 30.27 19.66 4.32
N GLU A 67 30.62 19.45 5.58
CA GLU A 67 31.67 18.51 5.97
C GLU A 67 31.21 17.05 5.78
N TYR A 68 29.97 16.73 6.14
CA TYR A 68 29.43 15.37 6.06
C TYR A 68 28.77 15.06 4.70
N SER A 69 28.05 16.03 4.14
CA SER A 69 27.20 15.82 2.96
C SER A 69 27.67 16.59 1.73
N GLY A 70 28.76 17.36 1.84
CA GLY A 70 29.16 18.31 0.80
C GLY A 70 28.09 19.38 0.58
N ASN A 71 28.17 20.06 -0.55
CA ASN A 71 27.21 21.13 -0.86
C ASN A 71 25.88 20.63 -1.46
N ARG A 72 25.66 19.31 -1.61
CA ARG A 72 24.55 18.76 -2.41
C ARG A 72 23.15 19.22 -1.95
N TYR A 73 22.93 19.35 -0.64
CA TYR A 73 21.66 19.85 -0.10
C TYR A 73 21.66 21.37 0.07
N LYS A 74 22.77 21.92 0.57
CA LYS A 74 22.92 23.36 0.83
C LYS A 74 22.89 24.23 -0.43
N SER A 75 23.32 23.68 -1.57
CA SER A 75 23.22 24.34 -2.88
C SER A 75 21.78 24.48 -3.37
N ALA A 76 20.85 23.66 -2.87
CA ALA A 76 19.45 23.70 -3.28
C ALA A 76 18.61 24.64 -2.41
N MET A 77 18.76 24.56 -1.08
CA MET A 77 18.16 25.51 -0.12
C MET A 77 18.90 25.49 1.22
N SER A 78 18.63 26.46 2.08
CA SER A 78 19.19 26.46 3.44
C SER A 78 18.54 25.39 4.33
N CYS A 79 19.29 24.87 5.30
CA CYS A 79 18.78 23.94 6.32
C CYS A 79 17.58 24.57 7.08
N GLU A 80 17.67 25.87 7.37
CA GLU A 80 16.61 26.62 8.04
C GLU A 80 15.31 26.61 7.21
N ARG A 81 15.40 26.92 5.90
CA ARG A 81 14.24 26.92 5.01
C ARG A 81 13.65 25.52 4.86
N PHE A 82 14.48 24.50 4.69
CA PHE A 82 14.03 23.11 4.61
C PHE A 82 13.24 22.68 5.86
N ASN A 83 13.77 22.97 7.05
CA ASN A 83 13.09 22.68 8.31
C ASN A 83 11.77 23.46 8.46
N PHE A 84 11.75 24.74 8.06
CA PHE A 84 10.54 25.56 8.12
C PHE A 84 9.45 25.03 7.17
N ILE A 85 9.80 24.66 5.93
CA ILE A 85 8.87 24.02 5.00
C ILE A 85 8.36 22.71 5.58
N LEU A 86 9.25 21.83 6.07
CA LEU A 86 8.86 20.58 6.72
C LEU A 86 7.81 20.84 7.79
N GLU A 87 8.08 21.76 8.72
CA GLU A 87 7.19 22.13 9.83
C GLU A 87 5.82 22.65 9.35
N CYS A 88 5.82 23.41 8.26
CA CYS A 88 4.63 24.07 7.72
C CYS A 88 3.82 23.20 6.76
N LEU A 89 4.39 22.13 6.19
CA LEU A 89 3.74 21.32 5.16
C LEU A 89 2.36 20.80 5.63
N ARG A 90 1.32 21.06 4.84
CA ARG A 90 -0.07 20.63 5.03
C ARG A 90 -0.67 20.14 3.71
N PHE A 91 -1.77 19.38 3.81
CA PHE A 91 -2.39 18.69 2.66
C PHE A 91 -3.90 18.91 2.58
N ASP A 92 -4.44 19.81 3.40
CA ASP A 92 -5.86 20.16 3.47
C ASP A 92 -6.05 21.48 4.21
N ASP A 93 -7.27 22.01 4.13
CA ASP A 93 -7.71 23.18 4.89
C ASP A 93 -7.96 22.81 6.37
N PRO A 94 -7.23 23.41 7.33
CA PRO A 94 -7.43 23.15 8.75
C PRO A 94 -8.79 23.64 9.27
N ASP A 95 -9.41 24.65 8.67
CA ASP A 95 -10.58 25.32 9.22
C ASP A 95 -11.84 24.45 9.05
N THR A 96 -11.86 23.55 8.06
CA THR A 96 -12.93 22.55 7.83
C THR A 96 -12.58 21.15 8.34
N ARG A 97 -11.37 20.95 8.89
CA ARG A 97 -10.85 19.60 9.17
C ARG A 97 -11.60 18.86 10.28
N GLU A 98 -11.96 19.56 11.37
CA GLU A 98 -12.58 18.89 12.52
C GLU A 98 -13.97 18.35 12.21
N GLU A 99 -14.74 19.02 11.34
CA GLU A 99 -16.02 18.51 10.83
C GLU A 99 -15.80 17.24 9.99
N ARG A 100 -14.92 17.31 8.97
CA ARG A 100 -14.63 16.16 8.09
C ARG A 100 -14.06 14.95 8.83
N LYS A 101 -13.36 15.17 9.94
CA LYS A 101 -12.74 14.12 10.77
C LYS A 101 -13.77 13.23 11.49
N THR A 102 -15.00 13.72 11.68
CA THR A 102 -16.10 12.92 12.24
C THR A 102 -16.48 11.76 11.32
N GLU A 103 -16.32 11.95 10.01
CA GLU A 103 -16.60 10.95 8.98
C GLU A 103 -15.33 10.17 8.59
N ASP A 104 -14.25 10.89 8.27
CA ASP A 104 -13.00 10.34 7.76
C ASP A 104 -11.80 10.71 8.64
N ARG A 105 -11.26 9.71 9.36
CA ARG A 105 -10.06 9.90 10.20
C ARG A 105 -8.80 10.21 9.38
N PHE A 106 -8.82 9.99 8.07
CA PHE A 106 -7.71 10.26 7.14
C PHE A 106 -7.80 11.63 6.46
N THR A 107 -8.79 12.44 6.84
CA THR A 107 -9.15 13.70 6.19
C THR A 107 -7.98 14.68 5.98
N ALA A 108 -6.95 14.64 6.84
CA ALA A 108 -5.78 15.52 6.80
C ALA A 108 -4.85 15.33 5.60
N ILE A 109 -5.05 14.27 4.79
CA ILE A 109 -4.34 14.06 3.51
C ILE A 109 -5.24 13.38 2.46
N ARG A 110 -6.55 13.23 2.74
CA ARG A 110 -7.48 12.46 1.91
C ARG A 110 -7.53 12.94 0.46
N GLU A 111 -7.59 14.26 0.25
CA GLU A 111 -7.69 14.83 -1.08
C GLU A 111 -6.43 14.52 -1.91
N ILE A 112 -5.25 14.79 -1.36
CA ILE A 112 -3.97 14.51 -2.04
C ILE A 112 -3.80 13.01 -2.29
N TRP A 113 -4.18 12.16 -1.33
CA TRP A 113 -4.19 10.69 -1.50
C TRP A 113 -5.05 10.27 -2.69
N ASN A 114 -6.29 10.76 -2.77
CA ASN A 114 -7.21 10.39 -3.85
C ASN A 114 -6.67 10.84 -5.22
N MET A 115 -6.08 12.03 -5.31
CA MET A 115 -5.46 12.53 -6.54
C MET A 115 -4.23 11.69 -6.96
N PHE A 116 -3.40 11.30 -6.00
CA PHE A 116 -2.24 10.44 -6.24
C PHE A 116 -2.67 9.06 -6.75
N VAL A 117 -3.58 8.39 -6.03
CA VAL A 117 -4.06 7.06 -6.42
C VAL A 117 -4.82 7.09 -7.75
N ALA A 118 -5.60 8.13 -8.02
CA ALA A 118 -6.22 8.32 -9.34
C ALA A 118 -5.17 8.39 -10.45
N SER A 119 -4.10 9.18 -10.24
CA SER A 119 -2.98 9.24 -11.19
C SER A 119 -2.31 7.88 -11.39
N CYS A 120 -2.18 7.05 -10.35
CA CYS A 120 -1.66 5.69 -10.50
C CYS A 120 -2.55 4.81 -11.37
N ARG A 121 -3.87 4.89 -11.23
CA ARG A 121 -4.83 4.16 -12.08
C ARG A 121 -4.77 4.62 -13.54
N ASP A 122 -4.66 5.92 -13.77
CA ASP A 122 -4.79 6.50 -15.11
C ASP A 122 -3.51 6.34 -15.96
N LEU A 123 -2.34 6.23 -15.33
CA LEU A 123 -1.04 6.18 -16.01
C LEU A 123 -0.61 4.78 -16.44
N TYR A 124 -1.35 3.73 -16.08
CA TYR A 124 -0.91 2.36 -16.31
C TYR A 124 -2.07 1.39 -16.54
N HIS A 125 -1.90 0.52 -17.54
CA HIS A 125 -2.81 -0.60 -17.79
C HIS A 125 -2.15 -1.90 -17.30
N PRO A 126 -2.71 -2.57 -16.27
CA PRO A 126 -2.10 -3.78 -15.72
C PRO A 126 -2.18 -4.97 -16.68
N GLY A 127 -1.24 -5.90 -16.51
CA GLY A 127 -1.18 -7.17 -17.22
C GLY A 127 -2.26 -8.15 -16.74
N SER A 128 -2.07 -9.43 -17.04
CA SER A 128 -3.08 -10.48 -16.78
C SER A 128 -3.24 -10.85 -15.31
N TYR A 129 -2.24 -10.56 -14.47
CA TYR A 129 -2.19 -10.98 -13.08
C TYR A 129 -1.97 -9.78 -12.17
N LEU A 130 -2.82 -9.66 -11.15
CA LEU A 130 -2.70 -8.68 -10.10
C LEU A 130 -2.68 -9.36 -8.74
N THR A 131 -2.09 -8.69 -7.77
CA THR A 131 -1.98 -9.17 -6.39
C THR A 131 -2.55 -8.13 -5.45
N ILE A 132 -3.43 -8.54 -4.55
CA ILE A 132 -3.97 -7.69 -3.49
C ILE A 132 -3.40 -8.16 -2.16
N ASP A 133 -2.70 -7.26 -1.48
CA ASP A 133 -2.11 -7.50 -0.17
C ASP A 133 -1.92 -6.16 0.58
N GLU A 134 -1.24 -6.21 1.71
CA GLU A 134 -1.02 -5.10 2.62
C GLU A 134 0.45 -4.66 2.77
N GLN A 135 0.62 -3.34 2.77
CA GLN A 135 1.82 -2.68 3.23
C GLN A 135 1.59 -2.09 4.63
N LEU A 136 2.64 -2.09 5.46
CA LEU A 136 2.64 -1.40 6.75
C LEU A 136 3.66 -0.27 6.76
N VAL A 137 3.17 0.97 6.64
CA VAL A 137 4.02 2.17 6.70
C VAL A 137 4.40 2.43 8.15
N GLY A 138 5.68 2.25 8.49
CA GLY A 138 6.19 2.34 9.85
C GLY A 138 5.95 3.70 10.49
N PHE A 139 5.17 3.74 11.58
CA PHE A 139 4.87 4.98 12.30
C PHE A 139 4.53 4.69 13.76
N ARG A 140 5.20 5.40 14.68
CA ARG A 140 5.00 5.25 16.13
C ARG A 140 4.33 6.44 16.82
N GLY A 141 4.17 7.57 16.13
CA GLY A 141 3.53 8.76 16.69
C GLY A 141 2.02 8.61 16.90
N CYS A 142 1.39 9.70 17.32
CA CYS A 142 -0.06 9.73 17.56
C CYS A 142 -0.83 9.59 16.24
N CYS A 143 -1.56 8.48 16.08
CA CYS A 143 -2.43 8.21 14.95
C CYS A 143 -3.57 7.27 15.41
N LEU A 144 -4.82 7.69 15.17
CA LEU A 144 -6.03 6.99 15.65
C LEU A 144 -6.27 5.62 15.00
N PHE A 145 -5.53 5.31 13.93
CA PHE A 145 -5.66 4.09 13.14
C PHE A 145 -4.30 3.39 12.94
N ARG A 146 -3.34 3.65 13.84
CA ARG A 146 -2.09 2.89 13.91
C ARG A 146 -2.39 1.44 14.28
N MET A 147 -1.82 0.50 13.54
CA MET A 147 -1.96 -0.93 13.75
C MET A 147 -0.67 -1.55 14.29
N TYR A 148 -0.81 -2.63 15.06
CA TYR A 148 0.29 -3.49 15.46
C TYR A 148 0.27 -4.78 14.64
N MET A 149 1.36 -5.08 13.92
CA MET A 149 1.51 -6.31 13.13
C MET A 149 2.83 -7.00 13.51
N PRO A 150 2.79 -8.05 14.36
CA PRO A 150 4.00 -8.61 14.97
C PRO A 150 4.97 -9.27 13.97
N LYS A 151 4.46 -9.68 12.80
CA LYS A 151 5.23 -10.37 11.76
C LYS A 151 5.88 -9.44 10.73
N LYS A 152 5.59 -8.13 10.74
CA LYS A 152 6.22 -7.16 9.84
C LYS A 152 7.49 -6.58 10.51
N PRO A 153 8.53 -6.18 9.75
CA PRO A 153 9.77 -5.62 10.31
C PRO A 153 9.50 -4.41 11.22
N ASN A 154 8.68 -3.48 10.73
CA ASN A 154 8.12 -2.40 11.53
C ASN A 154 6.81 -2.86 12.18
N LYS A 155 6.82 -3.15 13.48
CA LYS A 155 5.64 -3.71 14.14
C LYS A 155 4.48 -2.73 14.31
N TYR A 156 4.72 -1.43 14.27
CA TYR A 156 3.70 -0.38 14.45
C TYR A 156 3.69 0.54 13.23
N GLY A 157 2.51 0.78 12.67
CA GLY A 157 2.39 1.62 11.49
C GLY A 157 0.97 1.85 11.01
N ILE A 158 0.85 2.45 9.84
CA ILE A 158 -0.42 2.67 9.13
C ILE A 158 -0.54 1.58 8.08
N LYS A 159 -1.58 0.75 8.18
CA LYS A 159 -1.84 -0.32 7.20
C LYS A 159 -2.45 0.29 5.94
N ILE A 160 -1.88 -0.01 4.79
CA ILE A 160 -2.40 0.34 3.48
C ILE A 160 -2.63 -0.97 2.73
N VAL A 161 -3.85 -1.18 2.23
CA VAL A 161 -4.12 -2.30 1.32
C VAL A 161 -3.92 -1.79 -0.10
N MET A 162 -3.31 -2.60 -0.95
CA MET A 162 -2.98 -2.20 -2.32
C MET A 162 -3.19 -3.33 -3.31
N MET A 163 -3.48 -2.96 -4.54
CA MET A 163 -3.52 -3.84 -5.70
C MET A 163 -2.33 -3.50 -6.59
N CYS A 164 -1.43 -4.46 -6.78
CA CYS A 164 -0.24 -4.32 -7.62
C CYS A 164 -0.30 -5.24 -8.83
N ASP A 165 0.22 -4.76 -9.95
CA ASP A 165 0.50 -5.60 -11.11
C ASP A 165 1.59 -6.62 -10.77
N THR A 166 1.35 -7.89 -11.09
CA THR A 166 2.27 -8.95 -10.67
C THR A 166 3.63 -8.85 -11.35
N GLN A 167 3.66 -8.53 -12.63
CA GLN A 167 4.88 -8.60 -13.44
C GLN A 167 5.80 -7.41 -13.22
N THR A 168 5.22 -6.21 -13.08
CA THR A 168 5.97 -4.95 -12.98
C THR A 168 6.07 -4.43 -11.54
N HIS A 169 5.30 -5.01 -10.61
CA HIS A 169 5.14 -4.53 -9.24
C HIS A 169 4.58 -3.10 -9.15
N TYR A 170 3.94 -2.62 -10.22
CA TYR A 170 3.31 -1.33 -10.27
C TYR A 170 2.09 -1.28 -9.34
N MET A 171 2.02 -0.27 -8.47
CA MET A 171 0.84 -0.02 -7.64
C MET A 171 -0.30 0.55 -8.49
N VAL A 172 -1.31 -0.26 -8.79
CA VAL A 172 -2.49 0.17 -9.55
C VAL A 172 -3.44 0.97 -8.67
N ASP A 173 -3.64 0.53 -7.43
CA ASP A 173 -4.61 1.13 -6.51
C ASP A 173 -4.21 0.89 -5.05
N ALA A 174 -4.64 1.76 -4.14
CA ALA A 174 -4.46 1.58 -2.70
C ALA A 174 -5.52 2.30 -1.85
N ILE A 175 -5.87 1.68 -0.72
CA ILE A 175 -6.82 2.19 0.26
C ILE A 175 -6.20 2.08 1.67
N PRO A 176 -6.06 3.20 2.42
CA PRO A 176 -5.61 3.19 3.80
C PRO A 176 -6.65 2.53 4.70
N HIS A 177 -6.21 1.62 5.58
CA HIS A 177 -7.08 1.06 6.59
C HIS A 177 -7.14 2.00 7.81
N VAL A 178 -8.28 2.67 7.97
CA VAL A 178 -8.52 3.70 9.01
C VAL A 178 -9.40 3.19 10.16
N GLY A 179 -9.35 1.88 10.42
CA GLY A 179 -10.21 1.21 11.40
C GLY A 179 -11.68 1.16 10.94
N LYS A 180 -12.62 1.38 11.87
CA LYS A 180 -14.08 1.34 11.61
C LYS A 180 -14.58 2.37 10.59
N SER A 181 -13.80 3.43 10.32
CA SER A 181 -14.15 4.43 9.30
C SER A 181 -13.81 3.99 7.87
N THR A 182 -13.14 2.84 7.68
CA THR A 182 -12.71 2.40 6.33
C THR A 182 -13.90 2.05 5.45
N TYR A 183 -14.86 1.31 6.01
CA TYR A 183 -16.07 0.88 5.33
C TYR A 183 -17.14 0.54 6.38
N ARG A 184 -18.37 0.99 6.16
CA ARG A 184 -19.52 0.80 7.07
C ARG A 184 -20.70 0.04 6.42
N GLY A 185 -20.47 -0.59 5.27
CA GLY A 185 -21.51 -1.36 4.59
C GLY A 185 -21.61 -2.81 5.08
N LEU A 186 -22.34 -3.63 4.34
CA LEU A 186 -22.71 -5.00 4.73
C LEU A 186 -21.64 -6.05 4.44
N LEU A 187 -20.68 -5.73 3.55
CA LEU A 187 -19.59 -6.64 3.22
C LEU A 187 -18.59 -6.79 4.37
N THR A 188 -17.92 -7.94 4.42
CA THR A 188 -16.70 -8.04 5.22
C THR A 188 -15.65 -7.08 4.68
N LEU A 189 -14.78 -6.56 5.55
CA LEU A 189 -13.75 -5.60 5.13
C LEU A 189 -12.83 -6.17 4.04
N ALA A 190 -12.50 -7.46 4.14
CA ALA A 190 -11.74 -8.20 3.14
C ALA A 190 -12.42 -8.21 1.75
N GLN A 191 -13.71 -8.54 1.70
CA GLN A 191 -14.48 -8.51 0.45
C GLN A 191 -14.60 -7.09 -0.10
N TYR A 192 -14.84 -6.10 0.77
CA TYR A 192 -14.90 -4.70 0.36
C TYR A 192 -13.63 -4.28 -0.38
N PHE A 193 -12.45 -4.51 0.20
CA PHE A 193 -11.19 -4.14 -0.45
C PHE A 193 -11.05 -4.76 -1.84
N VAL A 194 -11.25 -6.08 -1.97
CA VAL A 194 -11.11 -6.75 -3.28
C VAL A 194 -12.14 -6.24 -4.29
N LEU A 195 -13.40 -6.09 -3.90
CA LEU A 195 -14.46 -5.63 -4.81
C LEU A 195 -14.34 -4.15 -5.18
N GLU A 196 -13.74 -3.34 -4.30
CA GLU A 196 -13.43 -1.93 -4.55
C GLU A 196 -12.28 -1.81 -5.56
N PHE A 197 -11.15 -2.48 -5.32
CA PHE A 197 -9.99 -2.46 -6.21
C PHE A 197 -10.30 -3.00 -7.60
N THR A 198 -11.11 -4.05 -7.68
CA THR A 198 -11.42 -4.71 -8.95
C THR A 198 -12.36 -3.90 -9.83
N LYS A 199 -12.98 -2.81 -9.36
CA LYS A 199 -13.89 -1.95 -10.17
C LYS A 199 -13.26 -1.49 -11.48
N SER A 200 -11.98 -1.12 -11.47
CA SER A 200 -11.27 -0.60 -12.63
C SER A 200 -10.91 -1.67 -13.68
N ILE A 201 -11.05 -2.96 -13.34
CA ILE A 201 -10.61 -4.08 -14.18
C ILE A 201 -11.73 -5.11 -14.42
N ARG A 202 -12.98 -4.80 -14.07
CA ARG A 202 -14.12 -5.68 -14.36
C ARG A 202 -14.28 -5.88 -15.87
N GLY A 203 -14.69 -7.07 -16.27
CA GLY A 203 -14.91 -7.44 -17.66
C GLY A 203 -13.65 -7.91 -18.39
N THR A 204 -12.49 -7.95 -17.73
CA THR A 204 -11.19 -8.07 -18.43
C THR A 204 -10.54 -9.46 -18.36
N ASN A 205 -11.15 -10.42 -17.67
CA ASN A 205 -10.64 -11.80 -17.49
C ASN A 205 -9.26 -11.88 -16.81
N ARG A 206 -8.86 -10.84 -16.08
CA ARG A 206 -7.64 -10.85 -15.26
C ARG A 206 -7.78 -11.78 -14.06
N ASN A 207 -6.63 -12.21 -13.54
CA ASN A 207 -6.54 -13.00 -12.32
C ASN A 207 -6.11 -12.13 -11.15
N ILE A 208 -6.77 -12.33 -10.00
CA ILE A 208 -6.43 -11.72 -8.73
C ILE A 208 -5.81 -12.77 -7.82
N THR A 209 -4.62 -12.47 -7.31
CA THR A 209 -3.96 -13.27 -6.28
C THR A 209 -4.13 -12.61 -4.93
N THR A 210 -4.54 -13.38 -3.93
CA THR A 210 -4.77 -12.89 -2.56
C THR A 210 -4.23 -13.83 -1.49
N ASP A 211 -3.91 -13.25 -0.33
CA ASP A 211 -3.62 -14.00 0.88
C ASP A 211 -4.89 -14.57 1.55
N ASN A 212 -4.73 -15.18 2.72
CA ASN A 212 -5.83 -15.82 3.45
C ASN A 212 -6.78 -14.86 4.17
N TRP A 213 -6.41 -13.58 4.32
CA TRP A 213 -7.28 -12.57 4.91
C TRP A 213 -8.35 -12.14 3.91
N PHE A 214 -8.00 -12.04 2.62
CA PHE A 214 -8.94 -11.66 1.55
C PHE A 214 -9.70 -12.85 0.96
N THR A 215 -9.09 -14.02 0.86
CA THR A 215 -9.66 -15.15 0.12
C THR A 215 -10.87 -15.78 0.84
N SER A 216 -11.97 -15.97 0.11
CA SER A 216 -13.14 -16.73 0.57
C SER A 216 -13.92 -17.33 -0.61
N VAL A 217 -14.67 -18.41 -0.36
CA VAL A 217 -15.52 -19.04 -1.39
C VAL A 217 -16.60 -18.07 -1.92
N PRO A 218 -17.32 -17.29 -1.08
CA PRO A 218 -18.26 -16.29 -1.57
C PRO A 218 -17.60 -15.23 -2.46
N LEU A 219 -16.40 -14.76 -2.12
CA LEU A 219 -15.65 -13.81 -2.96
C LEU A 219 -15.28 -14.42 -4.31
N ALA A 220 -14.82 -15.68 -4.33
CA ALA A 220 -14.49 -16.38 -5.57
C ALA A 220 -15.70 -16.50 -6.51
N ASN A 221 -16.89 -16.80 -5.96
CA ASN A 221 -18.12 -16.82 -6.73
C ASN A 221 -18.51 -15.43 -7.24
N GLU A 222 -18.36 -14.39 -6.40
CA GLU A 222 -18.65 -13.01 -6.79
C GLU A 222 -17.81 -12.56 -7.98
N LEU A 223 -16.49 -12.77 -7.93
CA LEU A 223 -15.56 -12.36 -8.99
C LEU A 223 -15.82 -13.08 -10.34
N LEU A 224 -16.37 -14.29 -10.30
CA LEU A 224 -16.71 -15.06 -11.50
C LEU A 224 -17.97 -14.58 -12.22
N LYS A 225 -18.82 -13.78 -11.57
CA LYS A 225 -20.08 -13.36 -12.19
C LYS A 225 -19.83 -12.54 -13.47
N PRO A 226 -20.77 -12.56 -14.44
CA PRO A 226 -20.59 -11.89 -15.74
C PRO A 226 -20.28 -10.39 -15.68
N GLU A 227 -20.68 -9.70 -14.62
CA GLU A 227 -20.39 -8.29 -14.38
C GLU A 227 -18.96 -8.03 -13.92
N HIS A 228 -18.29 -9.03 -13.33
CA HIS A 228 -16.90 -8.93 -12.86
C HIS A 228 -15.94 -9.58 -13.86
N LYS A 229 -16.20 -10.80 -14.33
CA LYS A 229 -15.32 -11.58 -15.22
C LYS A 229 -13.85 -11.56 -14.75
N LEU A 230 -13.64 -11.94 -13.50
CA LEU A 230 -12.31 -12.04 -12.89
C LEU A 230 -12.13 -13.42 -12.29
N THR A 231 -10.88 -13.88 -12.25
CA THR A 231 -10.53 -15.13 -11.57
C THR A 231 -9.74 -14.83 -10.29
N LEU A 232 -9.75 -15.79 -9.37
CA LEU A 232 -9.08 -15.68 -8.07
C LEU A 232 -8.13 -16.86 -7.90
N ILE A 233 -6.96 -16.61 -7.33
CA ILE A 233 -6.11 -17.64 -6.69
C ILE A 233 -5.76 -17.12 -5.30
N GLY A 234 -5.92 -17.93 -4.26
CA GLY A 234 -5.49 -17.49 -2.94
C GLY A 234 -5.49 -18.58 -1.89
N THR A 235 -4.81 -18.30 -0.78
CA THR A 235 -4.77 -19.22 0.36
C THR A 235 -6.06 -19.20 1.13
N LEU A 236 -6.56 -20.37 1.54
CA LEU A 236 -7.78 -20.49 2.34
C LEU A 236 -7.45 -21.00 3.74
N ARG A 237 -8.00 -20.37 4.78
CA ARG A 237 -7.80 -20.83 6.16
C ARG A 237 -8.53 -22.15 6.38
N LYS A 238 -7.90 -23.10 7.09
CA LYS A 238 -8.45 -24.44 7.37
C LYS A 238 -9.77 -24.43 8.15
N ASN A 239 -10.08 -23.34 8.85
CA ASN A 239 -11.29 -23.21 9.66
C ASN A 239 -12.53 -22.74 8.86
N LYS A 240 -12.44 -22.65 7.53
CA LYS A 240 -13.57 -22.31 6.67
C LYS A 240 -14.50 -23.51 6.53
N THR A 241 -15.79 -23.28 6.77
CA THR A 241 -16.83 -24.32 6.78
C THR A 241 -17.09 -24.94 5.42
N GLU A 242 -16.72 -24.22 4.35
CA GLU A 242 -16.84 -24.66 2.96
C GLU A 242 -15.78 -25.68 2.55
N ILE A 243 -14.78 -25.94 3.41
CA ILE A 243 -13.71 -26.90 3.15
C ILE A 243 -14.16 -28.30 3.62
N PRO A 244 -14.19 -29.32 2.73
CA PRO A 244 -14.49 -30.70 3.12
C PRO A 244 -13.52 -31.22 4.19
N LYS A 245 -14.01 -31.97 5.18
CA LYS A 245 -13.17 -32.47 6.28
C LYS A 245 -12.05 -33.38 5.77
N GLU A 246 -12.34 -34.15 4.74
CA GLU A 246 -11.43 -35.09 4.07
C GLU A 246 -10.15 -34.41 3.60
N ILE A 247 -10.24 -33.16 3.12
CA ILE A 247 -9.07 -32.41 2.63
C ILE A 247 -8.21 -31.82 3.77
N ILE A 248 -8.84 -31.55 4.92
CA ILE A 248 -8.17 -31.02 6.12
C ILE A 248 -7.45 -32.16 6.85
N GLU A 249 -8.11 -33.31 6.94
CA GLU A 249 -7.62 -34.53 7.58
C GLU A 249 -6.62 -35.29 6.70
N PHE A 250 -6.50 -34.93 5.43
CA PHE A 250 -5.46 -35.43 4.54
C PHE A 250 -4.06 -35.09 5.10
N LYS A 251 -3.48 -36.07 5.80
CA LYS A 251 -2.12 -36.05 6.33
C LYS A 251 -1.36 -37.21 5.72
N LYS A 252 -0.70 -36.96 4.59
CA LYS A 252 0.14 -37.95 3.90
C LYS A 252 1.60 -37.49 3.90
N ARG A 253 2.44 -38.21 3.15
CA ARG A 253 3.84 -37.83 2.94
C ARG A 253 3.94 -36.44 2.31
N GLU A 254 5.03 -35.74 2.63
CA GLU A 254 5.40 -34.48 2.00
C GLU A 254 5.37 -34.59 0.46
N GLY A 255 4.94 -33.52 -0.21
CA GLY A 255 4.83 -33.46 -1.66
C GLY A 255 3.55 -34.07 -2.23
N THR A 256 2.65 -34.62 -1.41
CA THR A 256 1.34 -35.08 -1.87
C THR A 256 0.30 -33.96 -1.92
N SER A 257 -0.66 -34.10 -2.83
CA SER A 257 -1.76 -33.16 -2.99
C SER A 257 -3.11 -33.87 -3.05
N PHE A 258 -4.13 -33.23 -2.49
CA PHE A 258 -5.53 -33.62 -2.62
C PHE A 258 -6.28 -32.49 -3.33
N PHE A 259 -7.05 -32.82 -4.37
CA PHE A 259 -7.86 -31.86 -5.12
C PHE A 259 -9.35 -32.08 -4.87
N CYS A 260 -10.10 -30.98 -4.74
CA CYS A 260 -11.56 -30.97 -4.72
C CYS A 260 -12.07 -29.98 -5.77
N PHE A 261 -13.21 -30.31 -6.38
CA PHE A 261 -13.83 -29.50 -7.43
C PHE A 261 -15.26 -29.15 -7.04
N ASP A 262 -15.63 -27.89 -7.25
CA ASP A 262 -17.01 -27.40 -7.08
C ASP A 262 -17.31 -26.36 -8.17
N GLY A 263 -17.93 -26.85 -9.26
CA GLY A 263 -18.20 -26.06 -10.45
C GLY A 263 -16.91 -25.50 -11.06
N ALA A 264 -16.82 -24.16 -11.15
CA ALA A 264 -15.63 -23.47 -11.65
C ALA A 264 -14.48 -23.32 -10.63
N LYS A 265 -14.67 -23.82 -9.40
CA LYS A 265 -13.69 -23.70 -8.30
C LYS A 265 -12.92 -24.99 -8.14
N THR A 266 -11.60 -24.87 -8.04
CA THR A 266 -10.70 -25.96 -7.67
C THR A 266 -10.01 -25.61 -6.36
N LEU A 267 -10.12 -26.50 -5.40
CA LEU A 267 -9.42 -26.44 -4.12
C LEU A 267 -8.29 -27.47 -4.14
N VAL A 268 -7.11 -27.10 -3.66
CA VAL A 268 -5.99 -28.02 -3.47
C VAL A 268 -5.44 -27.91 -2.06
N SER A 269 -5.26 -29.05 -1.41
CA SER A 269 -4.45 -29.18 -0.18
C SER A 269 -3.13 -29.79 -0.58
N TYR A 270 -2.03 -29.07 -0.36
CA TYR A 270 -0.67 -29.51 -0.66
C TYR A 270 0.11 -29.71 0.64
N GLN A 271 0.66 -30.91 0.83
CA GLN A 271 1.43 -31.27 2.02
C GLN A 271 2.86 -30.73 1.90
N THR A 272 3.16 -29.62 2.56
CA THR A 272 4.50 -29.00 2.53
C THR A 272 5.49 -29.67 3.49
N LYS A 273 5.00 -30.27 4.57
CA LYS A 273 5.75 -31.06 5.56
C LYS A 273 4.79 -32.09 6.17
N PRO A 274 5.21 -33.19 6.80
CA PRO A 274 4.28 -34.21 7.33
C PRO A 274 3.14 -33.69 8.22
N SER A 275 3.38 -32.63 9.01
CA SER A 275 2.37 -32.01 9.89
C SER A 275 1.76 -30.72 9.36
N GLN A 276 2.18 -30.26 8.17
CA GLN A 276 1.80 -28.97 7.61
C GLN A 276 1.31 -29.08 6.16
N SER A 277 0.10 -28.57 5.93
CA SER A 277 -0.49 -28.44 4.60
C SER A 277 -0.98 -27.01 4.35
N ILE A 278 -0.87 -26.59 3.10
CA ILE A 278 -1.40 -25.32 2.60
C ILE A 278 -2.62 -25.63 1.74
N ILE A 279 -3.69 -24.86 1.93
CA ILE A 279 -4.90 -24.97 1.13
C ILE A 279 -4.99 -23.74 0.21
N LEU A 280 -5.11 -23.96 -1.09
CA LEU A 280 -5.34 -22.92 -2.10
C LEU A 280 -6.70 -23.13 -2.78
N LEU A 281 -7.41 -22.03 -2.98
CA LEU A 281 -8.60 -21.95 -3.82
C LEU A 281 -8.22 -21.25 -5.12
N SER A 282 -8.65 -21.80 -6.25
CA SER A 282 -8.44 -21.23 -7.58
C SER A 282 -9.73 -21.31 -8.42
N THR A 283 -9.99 -20.28 -9.22
CA THR A 283 -11.07 -20.28 -10.23
C THR A 283 -10.60 -20.22 -11.67
N CYS A 284 -9.28 -20.20 -11.91
CA CYS A 284 -8.70 -20.26 -13.26
C CYS A 284 -8.19 -21.66 -13.65
N HIS A 285 -7.80 -22.49 -12.67
CA HIS A 285 -7.37 -23.86 -12.88
C HIS A 285 -8.55 -24.84 -12.80
N LYS A 286 -8.75 -25.66 -13.83
CA LYS A 286 -9.90 -26.61 -13.94
C LYS A 286 -9.51 -28.08 -13.72
N ASN A 287 -8.22 -28.40 -13.78
CA ASN A 287 -7.72 -29.77 -13.74
C ASN A 287 -6.75 -29.97 -12.55
N PRO A 288 -6.61 -31.20 -12.01
CA PRO A 288 -5.65 -31.53 -10.97
C PRO A 288 -4.23 -31.68 -11.56
N ALA A 289 -3.75 -30.65 -12.23
CA ALA A 289 -2.48 -30.69 -12.92
C ALA A 289 -1.30 -30.54 -11.94
N ILE A 290 -0.27 -31.36 -12.16
CA ILE A 290 0.96 -31.41 -11.38
C ILE A 290 2.11 -31.16 -12.34
N ASP A 291 2.97 -30.20 -12.02
CA ASP A 291 4.15 -29.89 -12.82
C ASP A 291 5.11 -31.09 -12.84
N LYS A 292 5.62 -31.43 -14.03
CA LYS A 292 6.46 -32.62 -14.20
C LYS A 292 7.83 -32.47 -13.55
N ASN A 293 8.34 -31.24 -13.41
CA ASN A 293 9.68 -30.96 -12.93
C ASN A 293 9.67 -30.76 -11.40
N SER A 294 8.86 -29.82 -10.90
CA SER A 294 8.77 -29.48 -9.49
C SER A 294 7.96 -30.50 -8.68
N LYS A 295 7.15 -31.33 -9.35
CA LYS A 295 6.19 -32.27 -8.75
C LYS A 295 5.14 -31.59 -7.86
N LYS A 296 4.97 -30.27 -7.98
CA LYS A 296 3.95 -29.51 -7.23
C LYS A 296 2.70 -29.30 -8.08
N PRO A 297 1.53 -29.13 -7.46
CA PRO A 297 0.33 -28.68 -8.16
C PRO A 297 0.58 -27.38 -8.93
N GLU A 298 0.09 -27.27 -10.16
CA GLU A 298 0.23 -26.03 -10.97
C GLU A 298 -0.40 -24.81 -10.27
N ILE A 299 -1.45 -25.02 -9.46
CA ILE A 299 -2.06 -23.97 -8.63
C ILE A 299 -1.06 -23.39 -7.62
N ILE A 300 -0.21 -24.25 -7.02
CA ILE A 300 0.82 -23.85 -6.05
C ILE A 300 1.92 -23.05 -6.76
N GLU A 301 2.34 -23.49 -7.95
CA GLU A 301 3.33 -22.77 -8.76
C GLU A 301 2.80 -21.39 -9.18
N SER A 302 1.57 -21.34 -9.72
CA SER A 302 0.92 -20.08 -10.10
C SER A 302 0.79 -19.11 -8.92
N TYR A 303 0.33 -19.59 -7.76
CA TYR A 303 0.25 -18.75 -6.56
C TYR A 303 1.63 -18.23 -6.11
N ASN A 304 2.67 -19.07 -6.16
CA ASN A 304 4.01 -18.64 -5.78
C ASN A 304 4.59 -17.59 -6.75
N ALA A 305 4.29 -17.71 -8.04
CA ALA A 305 4.70 -16.76 -9.05
C ALA A 305 4.01 -15.39 -8.90
N THR A 306 2.79 -15.35 -8.36
CA THR A 306 1.99 -14.12 -8.33
C THR A 306 1.90 -13.43 -6.97
N LYS A 307 1.95 -14.18 -5.86
CA LYS A 307 1.70 -13.65 -4.50
C LYS A 307 2.66 -12.54 -4.05
N GLY A 308 3.83 -12.42 -4.67
CA GLY A 308 4.93 -11.58 -4.17
C GLY A 308 4.89 -10.11 -4.59
N ALA A 309 3.93 -9.67 -5.41
CA ALA A 309 4.02 -8.36 -6.06
C ALA A 309 3.99 -7.16 -5.09
N VAL A 310 3.11 -7.22 -4.08
CA VAL A 310 3.02 -6.17 -3.06
C VAL A 310 4.24 -6.19 -2.14
N ASP A 311 4.71 -7.37 -1.73
CA ASP A 311 5.92 -7.51 -0.92
C ASP A 311 7.17 -7.04 -1.68
N ALA A 312 7.24 -7.25 -3.00
CA ALA A 312 8.32 -6.77 -3.85
C ALA A 312 8.33 -5.23 -3.91
N LEU A 313 7.17 -4.60 -4.07
CA LEU A 313 7.04 -3.14 -3.96
C LEU A 313 7.47 -2.63 -2.57
N ASP A 314 7.00 -3.28 -1.50
CA ASP A 314 7.38 -2.92 -0.13
C ASP A 314 8.89 -3.02 0.11
N GLN A 315 9.53 -4.06 -0.43
CA GLN A 315 10.98 -4.24 -0.38
C GLN A 315 11.72 -3.14 -1.14
N MET A 316 11.27 -2.75 -2.33
CA MET A 316 11.86 -1.65 -3.10
C MET A 316 11.74 -0.31 -2.36
N CYS A 317 10.57 -0.02 -1.79
CA CYS A 317 10.33 1.17 -0.97
C CYS A 317 11.16 1.15 0.33
N GLY A 318 11.33 -0.01 0.95
CA GLY A 318 12.16 -0.18 2.15
C GLY A 318 13.65 0.04 1.87
N ASN A 319 14.13 -0.38 0.70
CA ASN A 319 15.51 -0.18 0.29
C ASN A 319 15.80 1.30 0.00
N THR A 320 14.91 2.02 -0.67
CA THR A 320 15.08 3.43 -1.08
C THR A 320 13.90 4.26 -0.62
N SER A 321 13.95 4.76 0.62
CA SER A 321 12.84 5.46 1.25
C SER A 321 13.12 6.94 1.49
N CYS A 322 12.16 7.80 1.14
CA CYS A 322 12.13 9.22 1.51
C CYS A 322 11.68 9.45 2.96
N SER A 323 11.43 8.38 3.74
CA SER A 323 10.90 8.46 5.09
C SER A 323 11.88 9.14 6.05
N GLN A 324 11.41 10.20 6.70
CA GLN A 324 12.14 10.90 7.76
C GLN A 324 11.39 10.79 9.08
N LYS A 325 12.11 10.95 10.20
CA LYS A 325 11.50 10.93 11.53
C LYS A 325 10.51 12.10 11.67
N THR A 326 9.24 11.78 11.88
CA THR A 326 8.19 12.78 12.06
C THR A 326 7.23 12.39 13.18
N LYS A 327 6.64 13.41 13.82
CA LYS A 327 5.53 13.23 14.79
C LYS A 327 4.15 13.32 14.13
N ARG A 328 4.09 13.71 12.84
CA ARG A 328 2.83 13.93 12.10
C ARG A 328 2.59 12.79 11.13
N TRP A 329 1.56 12.00 11.38
CA TRP A 329 1.19 10.88 10.52
C TRP A 329 0.89 11.29 9.06
N PRO A 330 0.34 12.48 8.72
CA PRO A 330 0.13 12.86 7.32
C PRO A 330 1.45 13.01 6.57
N LEU A 331 2.51 13.49 7.22
CA LEU A 331 3.84 13.55 6.62
C LEU A 331 4.42 12.16 6.37
N CYS A 332 4.18 11.23 7.30
CA CYS A 332 4.61 9.85 7.16
C CYS A 332 3.99 9.18 5.92
N ILE A 333 2.74 9.50 5.61
CA ILE A 333 2.06 9.04 4.40
C ILE A 333 2.59 9.79 3.17
N PHE A 334 2.81 11.09 3.27
CA PHE A 334 3.32 11.86 2.13
C PHE A 334 4.70 11.38 1.67
N SER A 335 5.57 10.94 2.58
CA SER A 335 6.87 10.36 2.22
C SER A 335 6.79 8.99 1.55
N THR A 336 5.59 8.38 1.45
CA THR A 336 5.37 7.13 0.70
C THR A 336 4.75 7.35 -0.68
N PHE A 337 4.38 8.59 -1.04
CA PHE A 337 3.97 8.92 -2.41
C PHE A 337 5.21 9.00 -3.30
#